data_AF-A0A3D5E6Q5-F1
#
_entry.id   AF-A0A3D5E6Q5-F1
#
_cell.length_a   1.000
_cell.length_b   1.000
_cell.length_c   1.000
_cell.angle_alpha   90.00
_cell.angle_beta   90.00
_cell.angle_gamma   90.00
#
_symmetry.space_group_name_H-M   'P 1'
#
loop_
_entity.id
_entity.type
_entity.pdbx_description
1 polymer ?
#
loop_
_entity_poly.entity_id
_entity_poly.type
_entity_poly.pdbx_seq_one_letter_code
_entity_poly.pdbx_strand_id
1 'polypeptide(L)'
;MPLYEFACENCGAHKELFQQRMATEVEPPACPAASGDTEHRMRKVMSGFAHHLSFATKVAEAEANFGAEVDAAMGPEPDIGKFARKYEQASKELPPTES
;
A
#
# COMPACT_ATOMS: atom_id res chain seq x y z
N MET A 1 -1.69 24.21 2.17
CA MET A 1 -0.67 24.26 3.24
C MET A 1 0.49 23.40 2.81
N PRO A 2 1.74 23.90 2.73
CA PRO A 2 2.89 23.06 2.50
C PRO A 2 3.05 22.05 3.64
N LEU A 3 3.01 20.76 3.29
CA LEU A 3 3.32 19.65 4.18
C LEU A 3 4.75 19.20 3.88
N TYR A 4 5.60 19.24 4.89
CA TYR A 4 6.95 18.70 4.82
C TYR A 4 7.02 17.44 5.65
N GLU A 5 7.50 16.36 5.05
CA GLU A 5 7.69 15.10 5.73
C GLU A 5 9.19 14.88 5.96
N PHE A 6 9.54 14.38 7.13
CA PHE A 6 10.91 14.08 7.51
C PHE A 6 11.01 12.63 7.97
N ALA A 7 12.01 11.92 7.48
CA ALA A 7 12.30 10.54 7.85
C ALA A 7 13.69 10.42 8.46
N CYS A 8 13.84 9.61 9.50
CA CYS A 8 15.12 9.31 10.11
C CYS A 8 15.88 8.28 9.27
N GLU A 9 17.14 8.57 8.93
CA GLU A 9 17.97 7.62 8.17
C GLU A 9 18.31 6.35 8.96
N ASN A 10 18.34 6.43 10.30
CA ASN A 10 18.77 5.32 11.15
C ASN A 10 17.61 4.37 11.52
N CYS A 11 16.48 4.92 11.96
CA CYS A 11 15.36 4.13 12.50
C CYS A 11 14.10 4.14 11.64
N GLY A 12 14.07 4.91 10.54
CA GLY A 12 12.90 5.01 9.67
C GLY A 12 11.70 5.72 10.30
N ALA A 13 11.82 6.36 11.47
CA ALA A 13 10.72 7.11 12.06
C ALA A 13 10.36 8.34 11.20
N HIS A 14 9.05 8.56 11.00
CA HIS A 14 8.51 9.65 10.19
C HIS A 14 7.94 10.77 11.07
N LYS A 15 8.03 12.02 10.59
CA LYS A 15 7.39 13.17 11.21
C LYS A 15 6.94 14.19 10.17
N GLU A 16 5.72 14.67 10.34
CA GLU A 16 5.10 15.66 9.46
C GLU A 16 5.15 17.04 10.11
N LEU A 17 5.54 18.05 9.34
CA LEU A 17 5.52 19.45 9.73
C LEU A 17 4.64 20.25 8.76
N PHE A 18 3.57 20.82 9.30
CA PHE A 18 2.71 21.74 8.58
C PHE A 18 3.27 23.15 8.71
N GLN A 19 3.58 23.79 7.58
CA GLN A 19 3.92 25.21 7.58
C GLN A 19 2.79 26.05 6.99
N GLN A 20 2.59 27.24 7.58
CA GLN A 20 1.58 28.18 7.12
C GLN A 20 2.03 28.97 5.88
N ARG A 21 3.34 29.05 5.61
CA ARG A 21 3.95 29.84 4.52
C ARG A 21 4.97 28.98 3.75
N MET A 22 5.08 29.19 2.43
CA MET A 22 5.90 28.36 1.53
C MET A 22 7.37 28.80 1.38
N ALA A 23 7.74 29.97 1.90
CA ALA A 23 9.05 30.59 1.66
C ALA A 23 10.00 30.57 2.88
N THR A 24 9.62 29.86 3.95
CA THR A 24 10.44 29.72 5.16
C THR A 24 11.32 28.48 5.05
N GLU A 25 12.62 28.65 5.31
CA GLU A 25 13.54 27.52 5.45
C GLU A 25 13.09 26.65 6.64
N VAL A 26 12.99 25.34 6.43
CA VAL A 26 12.41 24.41 7.40
C VAL A 26 13.52 23.57 7.99
N GLU A 27 13.81 23.80 9.27
CA GLU A 27 14.76 22.97 10.00
C GLU A 27 14.18 21.56 10.24
N PRO A 28 14.99 20.49 10.07
CA PRO A 28 14.55 19.14 10.38
C PRO A 28 14.21 18.99 11.87
N PRO A 29 13.08 18.35 12.22
CA PRO A 29 12.72 18.12 13.62
C PRO A 29 13.63 17.06 14.26
N ALA A 30 13.65 17.00 15.59
CA ALA A 30 14.27 15.88 16.30
C ALA A 30 13.54 14.56 15.99
N CYS A 31 14.30 13.47 15.87
CA CYS A 31 13.76 12.13 15.68
C CYS A 31 13.03 11.68 16.97
N PRO A 32 11.79 11.19 16.89
CA PRO A 32 11.02 10.77 18.07
C PRO A 32 11.60 9.53 18.75
N ALA A 33 12.39 8.72 18.04
CA ALA A 33 13.06 7.53 18.57
C ALA A 33 14.48 7.82 19.09
N ALA A 34 14.97 9.06 18.96
CA ALA A 34 16.30 9.41 19.43
C ALA A 34 16.29 9.64 20.94
N SER A 35 16.74 8.65 21.71
CA SER A 35 16.97 8.77 23.16
C SER A 35 18.29 9.50 23.48
N GLY A 36 18.57 10.61 22.80
CA GLY A 36 19.80 11.38 22.97
C GLY A 36 20.97 10.98 22.07
N ASP A 37 20.79 10.00 21.19
CA ASP A 37 21.82 9.61 20.22
C ASP A 37 21.94 10.60 19.06
N THR A 38 23.17 11.06 18.81
CA THR A 38 23.50 12.01 17.74
C THR A 38 23.45 11.41 16.33
N GLU A 39 23.31 10.08 16.23
CA GLU A 39 23.27 9.38 14.94
C GLU A 39 21.91 9.44 14.23
N HIS A 40 20.87 9.92 14.92
CA HIS A 40 19.53 10.02 14.33
C HIS A 40 19.36 11.32 13.52
N ARG A 41 19.82 11.29 12.26
CA ARG A 41 19.63 12.41 11.33
C ARG A 41 18.27 12.30 10.63
N MET A 42 17.44 13.34 10.78
CA MET A 42 16.18 13.49 10.04
C MET A 42 16.46 14.19 8.71
N ARG A 43 16.04 13.60 7.60
CA ARG A 43 16.09 14.22 6.27
C ARG A 43 14.70 14.53 5.76
N LYS A 44 14.60 15.64 5.05
CA LYS A 44 13.39 16.02 4.34
C LYS A 44 13.15 15.01 3.21
N VAL A 45 12.00 14.37 3.25
CA VAL A 45 11.52 13.48 2.20
C VAL A 45 10.32 14.12 1.51
N MET A 46 10.11 13.78 0.24
CA MET A 46 8.91 14.19 -0.47
C MET A 46 7.71 13.60 0.26
N SER A 47 6.79 14.45 0.70
CA SER A 47 5.60 13.99 1.41
C SER A 47 4.81 13.01 0.53
N GLY A 48 4.45 11.85 1.06
CA GLY A 48 3.58 10.90 0.37
C GLY A 48 2.20 11.47 0.03
N PHE A 49 1.78 12.54 0.71
CA PHE A 49 0.57 13.30 0.39
C PHE A 49 0.77 14.21 -0.83
N ALA A 50 1.94 14.85 -0.99
CA ALA A 50 2.25 15.65 -2.18
C ALA A 50 2.52 14.75 -3.40
N HIS A 51 2.99 13.52 -3.17
CA HIS A 51 2.98 12.44 -4.15
C HIS A 51 1.56 11.85 -4.26
N HIS A 52 0.61 12.64 -4.76
CA HIS A 52 -0.68 12.15 -5.23
C HIS A 52 -0.49 11.28 -6.49
N LEU A 53 0.29 10.20 -6.41
CA LEU A 53 0.07 9.07 -7.29
C LEU A 53 -1.32 8.57 -6.91
N SER A 54 -2.26 8.77 -7.82
CA SER A 54 -3.62 8.26 -7.67
C SER A 54 -3.55 6.78 -7.31
N PHE A 55 -4.55 6.25 -6.61
CA PHE A 55 -4.61 4.81 -6.32
C PHE A 55 -4.38 3.97 -7.58
N ALA A 56 -4.91 4.42 -8.73
CA ALA A 56 -4.66 3.81 -10.03
C ALA A 56 -3.18 3.75 -10.43
N THR A 57 -2.40 4.79 -10.13
CA THR A 57 -0.97 4.82 -10.43
C THR A 57 -0.18 3.86 -9.52
N LYS A 58 -0.57 3.75 -8.25
CA LYS A 58 0.03 2.77 -7.32
C LYS A 58 -0.30 1.33 -7.71
N VAL A 59 -1.52 1.08 -8.17
CA VAL A 59 -1.92 -0.24 -8.70
C VAL A 59 -1.15 -0.56 -9.97
N ALA A 60 -1.00 0.38 -10.90
CA ALA A 60 -0.22 0.17 -12.12
C ALA A 60 1.27 -0.14 -11.84
N GLU A 61 1.88 0.56 -10.87
CA GLU A 61 3.25 0.25 -10.45
C GLU A 61 3.35 -1.10 -9.74
N ALA A 62 2.35 -1.48 -8.94
CA ALA A 62 2.30 -2.78 -8.28
C ALA A 62 2.08 -3.93 -9.28
N GLU A 63 1.21 -3.76 -10.27
CA GLU A 63 1.01 -4.72 -11.37
C GLU A 63 2.28 -4.88 -12.22
N ALA A 64 2.97 -3.77 -12.52
CA ALA A 64 4.21 -3.83 -13.29
C ALA A 64 5.34 -4.58 -12.58
N ASN A 65 5.44 -4.43 -11.26
CA ASN A 65 6.50 -5.06 -10.47
C ASN A 65 6.16 -6.48 -10.00
N PHE A 66 4.89 -6.75 -9.68
CA PHE A 66 4.47 -7.96 -8.98
C PHE A 66 3.36 -8.74 -9.71
N GLY A 67 2.79 -8.23 -10.80
CA GLY A 67 1.69 -8.89 -11.52
C GLY A 67 2.07 -10.30 -11.98
N ALA A 68 3.27 -10.48 -12.53
CA ALA A 68 3.76 -11.79 -12.97
C ALA A 68 3.95 -12.79 -11.81
N GLU A 69 4.35 -12.32 -10.62
CA GLU A 69 4.51 -13.17 -9.43
C GLU A 69 3.15 -13.55 -8.84
N VAL A 70 2.21 -12.61 -8.81
CA VAL A 70 0.85 -12.83 -8.32
C VAL A 70 0.10 -13.79 -9.25
N ASP A 71 0.20 -13.62 -10.57
CA ASP A 71 -0.44 -14.53 -11.54
C ASP A 71 0.14 -15.94 -11.44
N ALA A 72 1.46 -16.06 -11.23
CA ALA A 72 2.10 -17.36 -11.00
C ALA A 72 1.65 -18.03 -9.69
N ALA A 73 1.39 -17.24 -8.64
CA ALA A 73 0.94 -17.74 -7.34
C ALA A 73 -0.57 -18.04 -7.28
N MET A 74 -1.40 -17.24 -7.95
CA MET A 74 -2.86 -17.40 -8.00
C MET A 74 -3.28 -18.57 -8.91
N GLY A 75 -2.40 -18.99 -9.81
CA GLY A 75 -2.62 -20.12 -10.71
C GLY A 75 -3.63 -19.78 -11.82
N PRO A 76 -3.99 -20.77 -12.66
CA PRO A 76 -4.89 -20.54 -13.78
C PRO A 76 -6.28 -20.11 -13.27
N GLU A 77 -6.89 -19.17 -13.98
CA GLU A 77 -8.25 -18.71 -13.67
C GLU A 77 -9.22 -19.90 -13.54
N PRO A 78 -10.07 -19.92 -12.50
CA PRO A 78 -11.01 -21.00 -12.29
C PRO A 78 -11.99 -21.08 -13.47
N ASP A 79 -12.05 -22.24 -14.14
CA ASP A 79 -12.98 -22.50 -15.24
C ASP A 79 -14.43 -22.53 -14.72
N ILE A 80 -15.09 -21.37 -14.81
CA ILE A 80 -16.47 -21.15 -14.37
C ILE A 80 -17.44 -22.14 -15.05
N GLY A 81 -17.18 -22.53 -16.30
CA GLY A 81 -18.02 -23.49 -17.03
C GLY A 81 -17.95 -24.89 -16.44
N LYS A 82 -16.76 -25.33 -16.01
CA LYS A 82 -16.57 -26.60 -15.31
C LYS A 82 -17.24 -26.61 -13.94
N PHE A 83 -17.20 -25.49 -13.22
CA PHE A 83 -17.93 -25.36 -11.94
C PHE A 83 -19.44 -25.35 -12.14
N ALA A 84 -19.96 -24.62 -13.14
CA ALA A 84 -21.38 -24.61 -13.45
C ALA A 84 -21.90 -26.03 -13.75
N ARG A 85 -21.18 -26.81 -14.56
CA ARG A 85 -21.53 -28.22 -14.83
C ARG A 85 -21.48 -29.10 -13.59
N LYS A 86 -20.51 -28.90 -12.70
CA LYS A 86 -20.44 -29.61 -11.41
C LYS A 86 -21.64 -29.28 -10.51
N TYR A 87 -22.02 -28.00 -10.41
CA TYR A 87 -23.19 -27.59 -9.63
C TYR A 87 -24.49 -28.13 -10.23
N GLU A 88 -24.61 -28.17 -11.56
CA GLU A 88 -25.76 -28.74 -12.25
C GLU A 88 -25.86 -30.27 -12.09
N GLN A 89 -24.72 -30.96 -11.96
CA GLN A 89 -24.70 -32.39 -11.64
C GLN A 89 -25.05 -32.63 -10.17
N ALA A 90 -24.44 -31.87 -9.25
CA ALA A 90 -24.71 -31.97 -7.82
C ALA A 90 -26.17 -31.63 -7.48
N SER A 91 -26.81 -30.70 -8.19
CA SER A 91 -28.22 -30.36 -7.96
C SER A 91 -29.19 -31.46 -8.37
N LYS A 92 -28.81 -32.34 -9.31
CA LYS A 92 -29.60 -33.50 -9.73
C LYS A 92 -29.50 -34.67 -8.75
N GLU A 93 -28.46 -34.68 -7.91
CA GLU A 93 -28.24 -35.70 -6.87
C GLU A 93 -28.82 -35.30 -5.50
N LEU A 94 -29.45 -34.13 -5.39
CA LEU A 94 -30.09 -33.71 -4.15
C LEU A 94 -31.36 -34.53 -3.91
N PRO A 95 -31.56 -35.08 -2.70
CA PRO A 95 -32.79 -35.78 -2.36
C PRO A 95 -33.99 -34.82 -2.45
N PRO A 96 -35.18 -35.31 -2.84
CA PRO A 96 -36.37 -34.47 -2.87
C PRO A 96 -36.60 -33.91 -1.47
N THR A 97 -36.69 -32.58 -1.37
CA THR A 97 -37.20 -31.93 -0.16
C THR A 97 -38.64 -32.34 0.02
N GLU A 98 -38.89 -33.24 0.96
CA GLU A 98 -40.23 -33.58 1.43
C GLU A 98 -40.85 -32.32 2.08
N SER A 99 -41.94 -31.83 1.49
CA SER A 99 -42.83 -30.80 2.04
C SER A 99 -44.24 -31.35 2.16
#